data_AF-A0A7X8V9H5-F1
#
_entry.id   AF-A0A7X8V9H5-F1
#
_cell.length_a   1.000
_cell.length_b   1.000
_cell.length_c   1.000
_cell.angle_alpha   90.00
_cell.angle_beta   90.00
_cell.angle_gamma   90.00
#
_symmetry.space_group_name_H-M   'P 1'
#
loop_
_entity.id
_entity.type
_entity.pdbx_description
1 polymer ?
#
loop_
_entity_poly.entity_id
_entity_poly.type
_entity_poly.pdbx_seq_one_letter_code
_entity_poly.pdbx_strand_id
1 'polypeptide(L)'
;KVNQDLTKVFDDIDGIIVPGGFGQRGIEGMIRTIKYARENKVPFFGIGIGMQCAVVEFAQNICGLEDAHTTEVKPDTPHPVIDFPLKGHCEDVTAMRLGSFTCKLSENTRAKAAYGKELVKERHRHRYEFNNDYMKTLAQCGMVFSGVCPDNNFIEIIELKDHPWFLATVFHPEFKSRPNKPHPLFSHFIKAALKNHS
;
A
#
# COMPACT_ATOMS: atom_id res chain seq x y z
N LYS A 1 12.34 19.93 -4.16
CA LYS A 1 13.67 19.82 -4.83
C LYS A 1 14.17 18.40 -4.63
N VAL A 2 14.69 17.75 -5.68
CA VAL A 2 15.02 16.31 -5.67
C VAL A 2 16.12 15.93 -4.65
N ASN A 3 16.91 16.87 -4.14
CA ASN A 3 17.99 16.60 -3.18
C ASN A 3 17.72 17.07 -1.73
N GLN A 4 16.46 17.04 -1.29
CA GLN A 4 16.16 17.34 0.12
C GLN A 4 16.58 16.15 1.00
N ASP A 5 17.35 16.45 2.04
CA ASP A 5 17.70 15.53 3.12
C ASP A 5 16.44 15.21 3.92
N LEU A 6 15.94 13.97 3.79
CA LEU A 6 14.71 13.52 4.43
C LEU A 6 14.85 13.34 5.94
N THR A 7 16.07 13.12 6.44
CA THR A 7 16.31 13.00 7.89
C THR A 7 15.90 14.28 8.60
N LYS A 8 16.25 15.46 8.05
CA LYS A 8 15.83 16.75 8.62
C LYS A 8 14.33 17.03 8.49
N VAL A 9 13.65 16.37 7.54
CA VAL A 9 12.21 16.55 7.32
C VAL A 9 11.39 15.69 8.27
N PHE A 10 11.94 14.55 8.68
CA PHE A 10 11.23 13.54 9.48
C PHE A 10 11.86 13.30 10.86
N ASP A 11 12.74 14.20 11.33
CA ASP A 11 13.48 14.07 12.60
C ASP A 11 12.55 13.95 13.82
N ASP A 12 11.43 14.67 13.78
CA ASP A 12 10.42 14.75 14.85
C ASP A 12 9.11 14.03 14.48
N ILE A 13 9.14 13.11 13.52
CA ILE A 13 7.95 12.44 12.99
C ILE A 13 7.86 10.98 13.45
N ASP A 14 6.83 10.68 14.24
CA ASP A 14 6.58 9.33 14.79
C ASP A 14 5.84 8.38 13.86
N GLY A 15 5.31 8.89 12.75
CA GLY A 15 4.52 8.11 11.82
C GLY A 15 4.25 8.84 10.52
N ILE A 16 4.29 8.10 9.41
CA ILE A 16 4.15 8.62 8.06
C ILE A 16 2.90 8.03 7.41
N ILE A 17 2.06 8.91 6.84
CA ILE A 17 0.96 8.51 5.97
C ILE A 17 1.26 9.02 4.56
N VAL A 18 1.23 8.12 3.57
CA VAL A 18 1.18 8.50 2.16
C VAL A 18 -0.26 8.29 1.67
N PRO A 19 -1.04 9.37 1.53
CA PRO A 19 -2.46 9.28 1.24
C PRO A 19 -2.72 8.96 -0.23
N GLY A 20 -4.01 8.78 -0.56
CA GLY A 20 -4.47 8.68 -1.94
C GLY A 20 -4.14 9.93 -2.75
N GLY A 21 -3.89 9.74 -4.04
CA GLY A 21 -3.61 10.79 -5.02
C GLY A 21 -3.91 10.30 -6.43
N PHE A 22 -3.93 11.21 -7.40
CA PHE A 22 -4.17 10.89 -8.81
C PHE A 22 -3.08 11.50 -9.68
N GLY A 23 -2.65 10.73 -10.68
CA GLY A 23 -1.65 11.14 -11.66
C GLY A 23 -0.21 10.99 -11.19
N GLN A 24 0.72 11.39 -12.05
CA GLN A 24 2.15 11.05 -11.92
C GLN A 24 2.94 12.00 -11.01
N ARG A 25 2.35 13.14 -10.63
CA ARG A 25 3.08 14.21 -9.93
C ARG A 25 3.37 13.83 -8.48
N GLY A 26 4.65 13.81 -8.12
CA GLY A 26 5.10 13.59 -6.74
C GLY A 26 5.35 12.14 -6.36
N ILE A 27 5.16 11.18 -7.27
CA ILE A 27 5.37 9.74 -7.02
C ILE A 27 6.80 9.45 -6.56
N GLU A 28 7.80 10.05 -7.18
CA GLU A 28 9.20 9.88 -6.76
C GLU A 28 9.43 10.36 -5.31
N GLY A 29 8.79 11.45 -4.91
CA GLY A 29 8.83 11.92 -3.52
C GLY A 29 8.16 10.93 -2.56
N MET A 30 7.04 10.34 -2.97
CA MET A 30 6.34 9.30 -2.19
C MET A 30 7.20 8.05 -2.04
N ILE A 31 7.78 7.53 -3.13
CA ILE A 31 8.68 6.36 -3.11
C ILE A 31 9.86 6.61 -2.15
N ARG A 32 10.51 7.77 -2.25
CA ARG A 32 11.60 8.15 -1.34
C ARG A 32 11.16 8.26 0.13
N THR A 33 9.95 8.77 0.37
CA THR A 33 9.37 8.85 1.72
C THR A 33 9.10 7.46 2.30
N ILE A 34 8.60 6.54 1.47
CA ILE A 34 8.34 5.16 1.86
C ILE A 34 9.64 4.42 2.16
N LYS A 35 10.68 4.62 1.33
CA LYS A 35 12.02 4.11 1.57
C LYS A 35 12.56 4.57 2.92
N TYR A 36 12.44 5.87 3.21
CA TYR A 36 12.83 6.44 4.50
C TYR A 36 12.09 5.75 5.66
N ALA A 37 10.76 5.60 5.56
CA ALA A 37 9.97 4.96 6.60
C ALA A 37 10.42 3.51 6.84
N ARG A 38 10.61 2.74 5.76
CA ARG A 38 11.04 1.34 5.80
C ARG A 38 12.42 1.16 6.44
N GLU A 39 13.38 2.00 6.06
CA GLU A 39 14.77 1.91 6.51
C GLU A 39 14.94 2.38 7.95
N ASN A 40 14.25 3.46 8.33
CA ASN A 40 14.34 4.04 9.68
C ASN A 40 13.30 3.47 10.65
N LYS A 41 12.53 2.45 10.23
CA LYS A 41 11.50 1.78 11.03
C LYS A 41 10.41 2.74 11.54
N VAL A 42 10.15 3.84 10.84
CA VAL A 42 9.09 4.78 11.20
C VAL A 42 7.74 4.18 10.79
N PRO A 43 6.77 4.02 11.70
CA PRO A 43 5.42 3.54 11.38
C PRO A 43 4.86 4.16 10.10
N PHE A 44 4.38 3.33 9.17
CA PHE A 44 4.00 3.75 7.83
C PHE A 44 2.61 3.24 7.43
N PHE A 45 1.75 4.14 6.96
CA PHE A 45 0.45 3.83 6.36
C PHE A 45 0.30 4.35 4.92
N GLY A 46 0.22 3.45 3.94
CA GLY A 46 -0.05 3.80 2.54
C GLY A 46 -1.53 3.62 2.16
N ILE A 47 -2.11 4.58 1.43
CA ILE A 47 -3.52 4.55 0.99
C ILE A 47 -3.60 4.79 -0.53
N GLY A 48 -4.30 3.92 -1.25
CA GLY A 48 -4.47 4.03 -2.71
C GLY A 48 -3.12 4.03 -3.43
N ILE A 49 -2.75 5.17 -4.02
CA ILE A 49 -1.44 5.37 -4.65
C ILE A 49 -0.27 5.13 -3.67
N GLY A 50 -0.48 5.36 -2.36
CA GLY A 50 0.52 5.07 -1.35
C GLY A 50 0.86 3.58 -1.24
N MET A 51 -0.12 2.69 -1.45
CA MET A 51 0.13 1.25 -1.53
C MET A 51 0.86 0.88 -2.82
N GLN A 52 0.48 1.47 -3.96
CA GLN A 52 1.18 1.26 -5.23
C GLN A 52 2.64 1.70 -5.15
N CYS A 53 2.91 2.89 -4.59
CA CYS A 53 4.27 3.39 -4.41
C CYS A 53 5.08 2.51 -3.44
N ALA A 54 4.44 1.95 -2.41
CA ALA A 54 5.12 1.03 -1.49
C ALA A 54 5.51 -0.30 -2.15
N VAL A 55 4.67 -0.83 -3.04
CA VAL A 55 5.02 -1.99 -3.87
C VAL A 55 6.20 -1.67 -4.79
N VAL A 56 6.16 -0.51 -5.46
CA VAL A 56 7.25 -0.06 -6.34
C VAL A 56 8.57 0.10 -5.57
N GLU A 57 8.55 0.80 -4.44
CA GLU A 57 9.73 1.01 -3.59
C GLU A 57 10.33 -0.33 -3.17
N PHE A 58 9.50 -1.26 -2.70
CA PHE A 58 9.96 -2.57 -2.22
C PHE A 58 10.51 -3.42 -3.36
N ALA A 59 9.84 -3.43 -4.52
CA ALA A 59 10.29 -4.16 -5.70
C ALA A 59 11.68 -3.68 -6.17
N GLN A 60 11.89 -2.37 -6.23
CA GLN A 60 13.17 -1.79 -6.65
C GLN A 60 14.28 -2.03 -5.61
N ASN A 61 14.01 -1.75 -4.33
CA ASN A 61 15.06 -1.64 -3.32
C ASN A 61 15.33 -2.95 -2.57
N ILE A 62 14.34 -3.86 -2.47
CA ILE A 62 14.48 -5.13 -1.74
C ILE A 62 14.51 -6.32 -2.70
N CYS A 63 13.65 -6.34 -3.72
CA CYS A 63 13.56 -7.47 -4.65
C CYS A 63 14.57 -7.41 -5.80
N GLY A 64 15.32 -6.31 -5.95
CA GLY A 64 16.27 -6.11 -7.04
C GLY A 64 15.63 -5.98 -8.42
N LEU A 65 14.34 -5.64 -8.50
CA LEU A 65 13.63 -5.40 -9.74
C LEU A 65 13.88 -3.95 -10.18
N GLU A 66 15.07 -3.71 -10.73
CA GLU A 66 15.46 -2.41 -11.26
C GLU A 66 14.40 -1.91 -12.27
N ASP A 67 14.08 -0.62 -12.21
CA ASP A 67 13.04 -0.01 -13.06
C ASP A 67 11.59 -0.50 -12.86
N ALA A 68 11.30 -1.33 -11.85
CA ALA A 68 9.94 -1.71 -11.50
C ALA A 68 9.06 -0.49 -11.24
N HIS A 69 7.85 -0.48 -11.79
CA HIS A 69 6.95 0.67 -11.66
C HIS A 69 5.48 0.29 -11.90
N THR A 70 4.58 1.24 -11.63
CA THR A 70 3.22 1.23 -12.19
C THR A 70 3.23 1.62 -13.68
N THR A 71 2.45 0.90 -14.49
CA THR A 71 2.23 1.22 -15.91
C THR A 71 1.47 2.54 -16.12
N GLU A 72 0.82 3.08 -15.08
CA GLU A 72 0.23 4.44 -15.11
C GLU A 72 1.28 5.54 -15.34
N VAL A 73 2.52 5.29 -14.92
CA VAL A 73 3.59 6.29 -14.87
C VAL A 73 4.72 5.95 -15.82
N LYS A 74 5.12 4.67 -15.86
CA LYS A 74 6.15 4.16 -16.77
C LYS A 74 5.57 2.96 -17.54
N PRO A 75 4.82 3.20 -18.64
CA PRO A 75 4.19 2.13 -19.42
C PRO A 75 5.17 1.07 -19.93
N ASP A 76 6.40 1.49 -20.24
CA ASP A 76 7.45 0.62 -20.78
C ASP A 76 8.36 0.01 -19.70
N THR A 77 7.93 -0.02 -18.43
CA THR A 77 8.72 -0.68 -17.37
C THR A 77 8.90 -2.17 -17.69
N PRO A 78 10.12 -2.73 -17.55
CA PRO A 78 10.31 -4.17 -17.68
C PRO A 78 9.63 -4.94 -16.55
N HIS A 79 9.29 -4.27 -15.44
CA HIS A 79 8.68 -4.87 -14.26
C HIS A 79 7.40 -4.14 -13.84
N PRO A 80 6.26 -4.40 -14.51
CA PRO A 80 4.97 -3.78 -14.19
C PRO A 80 4.36 -4.43 -12.95
N VAL A 81 4.87 -4.07 -11.77
CA VAL A 81 4.41 -4.60 -10.46
C VAL A 81 3.03 -4.10 -10.05
N ILE A 82 2.65 -2.95 -10.59
CA ILE A 82 1.29 -2.41 -10.57
C ILE A 82 0.88 -2.23 -12.02
N ASP A 83 -0.22 -2.84 -12.44
CA ASP A 83 -0.64 -2.82 -13.83
C ASP A 83 -2.15 -2.66 -13.96
N PHE A 84 -2.57 -2.26 -15.14
CA PHE A 84 -3.96 -2.28 -15.50
C PHE A 84 -4.37 -3.74 -15.76
N PRO A 85 -5.51 -4.22 -15.25
CA PRO A 85 -5.95 -5.61 -15.37
C PRO A 85 -6.45 -5.99 -16.78
N LEU A 86 -5.68 -5.71 -17.84
CA LEU A 86 -6.01 -5.98 -19.25
C LEU A 86 -5.93 -7.46 -19.63
N LYS A 87 -5.25 -8.30 -18.84
CA LYS A 87 -5.04 -9.72 -19.17
C LYS A 87 -6.22 -10.57 -18.65
N GLY A 88 -7.17 -10.86 -19.54
CA GLY A 88 -8.09 -12.00 -19.40
C GLY A 88 -9.41 -11.75 -18.66
N HIS A 89 -9.81 -10.50 -18.43
CA HIS A 89 -11.14 -10.16 -17.91
C HIS A 89 -11.89 -9.33 -18.97
N CYS A 90 -13.19 -9.60 -19.15
CA CYS A 90 -14.09 -9.15 -20.23
C CYS A 90 -13.91 -7.70 -20.71
N GLU A 91 -14.34 -7.45 -21.95
CA GLU A 91 -14.34 -6.18 -22.73
C GLU A 91 -14.85 -4.89 -22.01
N ASP A 92 -15.30 -4.98 -20.76
CA ASP A 92 -15.74 -3.88 -19.88
C ASP A 92 -14.66 -3.37 -18.89
N VAL A 93 -13.44 -3.92 -18.86
CA VAL A 93 -12.40 -3.52 -17.86
C VAL A 93 -11.81 -2.11 -18.06
N THR A 94 -12.44 -1.23 -18.84
CA THR A 94 -12.19 0.23 -18.70
C THR A 94 -12.71 0.78 -17.35
N ALA A 95 -13.52 -0.01 -16.63
CA ALA A 95 -14.24 0.39 -15.43
C ALA A 95 -13.34 0.57 -14.19
N MET A 96 -13.31 1.80 -13.69
CA MET A 96 -12.85 2.14 -12.34
C MET A 96 -13.48 1.22 -11.29
N ARG A 97 -12.66 0.59 -10.44
CA ARG A 97 -13.15 -0.10 -9.24
C ARG A 97 -13.67 0.94 -8.26
N LEU A 98 -14.98 1.13 -8.27
CA LEU A 98 -15.68 2.19 -7.54
C LEU A 98 -16.76 1.59 -6.64
N GLY A 99 -16.74 1.95 -5.36
CA GLY A 99 -17.75 1.48 -4.40
C GLY A 99 -17.18 0.52 -3.37
N SER A 100 -18.05 -0.31 -2.79
CA SER A 100 -17.69 -1.17 -1.67
C SER A 100 -17.37 -2.59 -2.12
N PHE A 101 -16.18 -3.09 -1.81
CA PHE A 101 -15.74 -4.46 -2.15
C PHE A 101 -15.34 -5.23 -0.90
N THR A 102 -15.44 -6.56 -0.97
CA THR A 102 -15.06 -7.45 0.13
C THR A 102 -13.55 -7.69 0.10
N CYS A 103 -12.92 -7.65 1.26
CA CYS A 103 -11.52 -8.00 1.47
C CYS A 103 -11.46 -9.10 2.55
N LYS A 104 -10.81 -10.22 2.22
CA LYS A 104 -10.53 -11.32 3.12
C LYS A 104 -9.14 -11.14 3.72
N LEU A 105 -9.09 -11.11 5.05
CA LEU A 105 -7.88 -10.86 5.84
C LEU A 105 -7.22 -12.18 6.25
N SER A 106 -5.91 -12.27 6.04
CA SER A 106 -5.10 -13.42 6.46
C SER A 106 -4.86 -13.40 7.97
N GLU A 107 -4.88 -14.57 8.61
CA GLU A 107 -4.55 -14.71 10.02
C GLU A 107 -3.11 -14.26 10.33
N ASN A 108 -2.86 -13.89 11.60
CA ASN A 108 -1.55 -13.46 12.09
C ASN A 108 -0.97 -12.21 11.37
N THR A 109 -1.85 -11.31 10.91
CA THR A 109 -1.47 -10.04 10.26
C THR A 109 -1.90 -8.82 11.06
N ARG A 110 -1.29 -7.65 10.83
CA ARG A 110 -1.70 -6.41 11.50
C ARG A 110 -3.09 -5.99 11.07
N ALA A 111 -3.44 -6.21 9.80
CA ALA A 111 -4.79 -5.97 9.30
C ALA A 111 -5.83 -6.79 10.08
N LYS A 112 -5.62 -8.11 10.21
CA LYS A 112 -6.52 -8.99 10.97
C LYS A 112 -6.63 -8.56 12.43
N ALA A 113 -5.51 -8.24 13.07
CA ALA A 113 -5.49 -7.74 14.45
C ALA A 113 -6.25 -6.41 14.59
N ALA A 114 -6.11 -5.51 13.62
CA ALA A 114 -6.77 -4.21 13.63
C ALA A 114 -8.29 -4.31 13.49
N TYR A 115 -8.76 -5.13 12.54
CA TYR A 115 -10.19 -5.29 12.26
C TYR A 115 -10.90 -6.26 13.21
N GLY A 116 -10.20 -7.26 13.73
CA GLY A 116 -10.79 -8.34 14.54
C GLY A 116 -11.79 -9.23 13.77
N LYS A 117 -11.72 -9.25 12.44
CA LYS A 117 -12.66 -9.95 11.55
C LYS A 117 -11.94 -10.56 10.35
N GLU A 118 -12.45 -11.66 9.81
CA GLU A 118 -11.91 -12.29 8.59
C GLU A 118 -12.34 -11.56 7.32
N LEU A 119 -13.61 -11.19 7.20
CA LEU A 119 -14.14 -10.49 6.03
C LEU A 119 -14.51 -9.06 6.39
N VAL A 120 -14.01 -8.10 5.61
CA VAL A 120 -14.31 -6.68 5.74
C VAL A 120 -14.78 -6.12 4.40
N LYS A 121 -15.50 -5.00 4.43
CA LYS A 121 -15.97 -4.31 3.22
C LYS A 121 -15.41 -2.90 3.18
N GLU A 122 -14.65 -2.55 2.16
CA GLU A 122 -13.97 -1.25 2.06
C GLU A 122 -14.28 -0.53 0.74
N ARG A 123 -14.03 0.79 0.72
CA ARG A 123 -14.39 1.64 -0.43
C ARG A 123 -13.21 1.86 -1.37
N HIS A 124 -13.44 1.63 -2.66
CA HIS A 124 -12.46 1.73 -3.73
C HIS A 124 -12.74 2.90 -4.66
N ARG A 125 -11.66 3.44 -5.23
CA ARG A 125 -11.68 4.39 -6.34
C ARG A 125 -10.33 4.37 -7.09
N HIS A 126 -10.03 3.27 -7.77
CA HIS A 126 -8.79 3.12 -8.56
C HIS A 126 -9.03 2.27 -9.82
N ARG A 127 -8.01 2.21 -10.69
CA ARG A 127 -8.03 1.43 -11.95
C ARG A 127 -6.90 0.42 -12.05
N TYR A 128 -5.76 0.75 -11.43
CA TYR A 128 -4.58 -0.10 -11.44
C TYR A 128 -4.58 -1.02 -10.22
N GLU A 129 -4.09 -2.23 -10.43
CA GLU A 129 -4.07 -3.33 -9.47
C GLU A 129 -2.63 -3.83 -9.29
N PHE A 130 -2.39 -4.55 -8.20
CA PHE A 130 -1.17 -5.33 -8.09
C PHE A 130 -1.10 -6.41 -9.18
N ASN A 131 0.04 -6.53 -9.85
CA ASN A 131 0.24 -7.59 -10.83
C ASN A 131 0.61 -8.90 -10.12
N ASN A 132 -0.33 -9.85 -10.11
CA ASN A 132 -0.19 -11.14 -9.43
C ASN A 132 0.98 -12.00 -9.93
N ASP A 133 1.53 -11.75 -11.13
CA ASP A 133 2.75 -12.39 -11.62
C ASP A 133 3.95 -12.15 -10.67
N TYR A 134 3.94 -11.04 -9.93
CA TYR A 134 4.99 -10.64 -8.98
C TYR A 134 4.74 -11.09 -7.54
N MET A 135 3.58 -11.72 -7.26
CA MET A 135 3.20 -12.11 -5.89
C MET A 135 4.27 -13.01 -5.26
N LYS A 136 4.67 -14.07 -5.97
CA LYS A 136 5.65 -15.03 -5.44
C LYS A 136 7.00 -14.37 -5.17
N THR A 137 7.48 -13.56 -6.09
CA THR A 137 8.76 -12.85 -5.99
C THR A 137 8.79 -11.92 -4.78
N LEU A 138 7.77 -11.06 -4.64
CA LEU A 138 7.72 -10.10 -3.53
C LEU A 138 7.48 -10.78 -2.18
N ALA A 139 6.70 -11.87 -2.15
CA ALA A 139 6.51 -12.67 -0.93
C ALA A 139 7.81 -13.29 -0.43
N GLN A 140 8.63 -13.84 -1.34
CA GLN A 140 9.93 -14.42 -1.00
C GLN A 140 10.91 -13.39 -0.43
N CYS A 141 10.76 -12.13 -0.83
CA CYS A 141 11.55 -11.00 -0.32
C CYS A 141 11.01 -10.42 0.99
N GLY A 142 9.86 -10.89 1.50
CA GLY A 142 9.33 -10.50 2.82
C GLY A 142 8.07 -9.62 2.81
N MET A 143 7.47 -9.37 1.63
CA MET A 143 6.16 -8.72 1.55
C MET A 143 5.05 -9.69 1.94
N VAL A 144 4.16 -9.26 2.83
CA VAL A 144 2.99 -10.03 3.26
C VAL A 144 1.74 -9.46 2.57
N PHE A 145 1.00 -10.30 1.86
CA PHE A 145 -0.28 -9.96 1.26
C PHE A 145 -1.40 -10.29 2.26
N SER A 146 -1.72 -9.34 3.14
CA SER A 146 -2.60 -9.58 4.29
C SER A 146 -4.09 -9.39 4.01
N GLY A 147 -4.44 -8.87 2.83
CA GLY A 147 -5.82 -8.70 2.40
C GLY A 147 -5.96 -8.98 0.91
N VAL A 148 -6.94 -9.81 0.54
CA VAL A 148 -7.22 -10.22 -0.84
C VAL A 148 -8.71 -10.13 -1.12
N CYS A 149 -9.10 -9.65 -2.29
CA CYS A 149 -10.48 -9.69 -2.75
C CYS A 149 -10.86 -11.14 -3.13
N PRO A 150 -11.87 -11.74 -2.49
CA PRO A 150 -12.21 -13.15 -2.74
C PRO A 150 -12.78 -13.39 -4.14
N ASP A 151 -13.29 -12.34 -4.81
CA ASP A 151 -14.01 -12.47 -6.08
C ASP A 151 -13.06 -12.56 -7.28
N ASN A 152 -11.89 -11.92 -7.21
CA ASN A 152 -10.96 -11.77 -8.34
C ASN A 152 -9.48 -11.92 -7.95
N ASN A 153 -9.20 -12.24 -6.68
CA ASN A 153 -7.84 -12.35 -6.14
C ASN A 153 -6.98 -11.07 -6.25
N PHE A 154 -7.60 -9.90 -6.35
CA PHE A 154 -6.86 -8.65 -6.26
C PHE A 154 -6.30 -8.43 -4.86
N ILE A 155 -5.09 -7.89 -4.81
CA ILE A 155 -4.41 -7.57 -3.56
C ILE A 155 -4.93 -6.26 -3.01
N GLU A 156 -5.43 -6.33 -1.79
CA GLU A 156 -6.09 -5.22 -1.11
C GLU A 156 -5.20 -4.57 -0.06
N ILE A 157 -4.37 -5.38 0.62
CA ILE A 157 -3.50 -4.95 1.71
C ILE A 157 -2.15 -5.64 1.60
N ILE A 158 -1.08 -4.84 1.73
CA ILE A 158 0.30 -5.32 1.91
C ILE A 158 0.84 -4.90 3.28
N GLU A 159 1.75 -5.71 3.81
CA GLU A 159 2.49 -5.46 5.05
C GLU A 159 3.95 -5.90 4.91
N LEU A 160 4.82 -5.37 5.78
CA LEU A 160 6.19 -5.90 5.95
C LEU A 160 6.32 -6.56 7.32
N LYS A 161 6.83 -7.80 7.37
CA LYS A 161 6.94 -8.56 8.62
C LYS A 161 7.95 -7.94 9.59
N ASP A 162 9.11 -7.52 9.07
CA ASP A 162 10.25 -7.06 9.89
C ASP A 162 10.25 -5.55 10.16
N HIS A 163 9.06 -4.94 10.27
CA HIS A 163 8.87 -3.51 10.53
C HIS A 163 7.96 -3.33 11.75
N PRO A 164 8.13 -2.32 12.62
CA PRO A 164 7.24 -2.15 13.78
C PRO A 164 5.77 -2.02 13.36
N TRP A 165 5.51 -1.16 12.36
CA TRP A 165 4.19 -1.09 11.72
C TRP A 165 4.30 -0.56 10.29
N PHE A 166 4.17 -1.44 9.29
CA PHE A 166 4.14 -1.05 7.87
C PHE A 166 2.95 -1.75 7.25
N LEU A 167 1.96 -0.97 6.82
CA LEU A 167 0.75 -1.47 6.19
C LEU A 167 0.33 -0.50 5.09
N ALA A 168 -0.09 -1.02 3.95
CA ALA A 168 -0.66 -0.18 2.91
C ALA A 168 -1.86 -0.85 2.25
N THR A 169 -2.87 -0.06 1.88
CA THR A 169 -4.13 -0.54 1.30
C THR A 169 -4.41 0.16 -0.02
N VAL A 170 -5.01 -0.56 -0.97
CA VAL A 170 -5.48 0.07 -2.22
C VAL A 170 -6.84 0.78 -2.05
N PHE A 171 -7.64 0.35 -1.08
CA PHE A 171 -8.88 1.03 -0.69
C PHE A 171 -8.63 2.30 0.15
N HIS A 172 -9.72 3.03 0.38
CA HIS A 172 -9.77 4.30 1.10
C HIS A 172 -10.48 4.17 2.46
N PRO A 173 -9.76 3.77 3.52
CA PRO A 173 -10.33 3.60 4.86
C PRO A 173 -10.85 4.93 5.46
N GLU A 174 -10.33 6.06 4.99
CA GLU A 174 -10.74 7.40 5.40
C GLU A 174 -12.23 7.66 5.14
N PHE A 175 -12.81 7.06 4.08
CA PHE A 175 -14.24 7.23 3.77
C PHE A 175 -15.17 6.55 4.77
N LYS A 176 -14.65 5.61 5.58
CA LYS A 176 -15.39 4.88 6.61
C LYS A 176 -15.03 5.29 8.04
N SER A 177 -14.03 6.14 8.22
CA SER A 177 -13.70 6.71 9.53
C SER A 177 -14.77 7.73 9.95
N ARG A 178 -15.13 7.76 11.24
CA ARG A 178 -16.07 8.74 11.84
C ARG A 178 -15.51 9.25 13.16
N PRO A 179 -15.84 10.48 13.61
CA PRO A 179 -15.32 11.01 14.88
C PRO A 179 -15.58 10.12 16.10
N ASN A 180 -16.77 9.49 16.17
CA ASN A 180 -17.16 8.58 17.25
C ASN A 180 -16.83 7.11 16.97
N LYS A 181 -16.26 6.80 15.80
CA LYS A 181 -15.90 5.45 15.38
C LYS A 181 -14.72 5.53 14.41
N PRO A 182 -13.51 5.78 14.94
CA PRO A 182 -12.32 5.87 14.10
C PRO A 182 -12.09 4.53 13.40
N HIS A 183 -11.67 4.60 12.15
CA HIS A 183 -11.41 3.40 11.37
C HIS A 183 -10.26 2.59 12.00
N PRO A 184 -10.39 1.26 12.14
CA PRO A 184 -9.47 0.43 12.92
C PRO A 184 -8.01 0.51 12.48
N LEU A 185 -7.74 0.60 11.18
CA LEU A 185 -6.38 0.76 10.65
C LEU A 185 -5.73 2.07 11.11
N PHE A 186 -6.47 3.20 11.11
CA PHE A 186 -5.94 4.47 11.61
C PHE A 186 -5.68 4.41 13.12
N SER A 187 -6.61 3.83 13.89
CA SER A 187 -6.41 3.67 15.34
C SER A 187 -5.18 2.82 15.66
N HIS A 188 -4.90 1.78 14.87
CA HIS A 188 -3.71 0.93 15.07
C HIS A 188 -2.43 1.61 14.59
N PHE A 189 -2.47 2.36 13.48
CA PHE A 189 -1.38 3.19 13.02
C PHE A 189 -0.96 4.20 14.10
N ILE A 190 -1.92 4.96 14.65
CA ILE A 190 -1.64 5.95 15.70
C ILE A 190 -1.07 5.28 16.96
N LYS A 191 -1.60 4.12 17.36
CA LYS A 191 -1.01 3.34 18.47
C LYS A 191 0.43 2.92 18.19
N ALA A 192 0.78 2.62 16.94
CA ALA A 192 2.15 2.30 16.56
C ALA A 192 3.06 3.53 16.59
N ALA A 193 2.58 4.67 16.07
CA ALA A 193 3.29 5.94 16.15
C ALA A 193 3.58 6.36 17.60
N LEU A 194 2.58 6.29 18.49
CA LEU A 194 2.75 6.60 19.91
C LEU A 194 3.74 5.69 20.64
N LYS A 195 3.97 4.46 20.16
CA LYS A 195 4.99 3.55 20.70
C LYS A 195 6.38 3.83 20.14
N ASN A 196 6.45 4.45 18.97
CA ASN A 196 7.69 4.85 18.33
C ASN A 196 8.23 6.16 18.91
N HIS A 197 7.33 7.01 19.41
CA HIS A 197 7.67 8.21 20.16
C HIS A 197 8.55 7.83 21.35
N SER A 198 9.79 8.31 21.31
CA SER A 198 10.77 8.20 22.40
C SER A 198 10.61 9.36 23.37
#